data_AF-A0A9E4B5C9-F1
#
_entry.id   AF-A0A9E4B5C9-F1
#
_cell.length_a   1.000
_cell.length_b   1.000
_cell.length_c   1.000
_cell.angle_alpha   90.00
_cell.angle_beta   90.00
_cell.angle_gamma   90.00
#
_symmetry.space_group_name_H-M   'P 1'
#
loop_
_entity.id
_entity.type
_entity.pdbx_description
1 polymer ?
#
loop_
_entity_poly.entity_id
_entity_poly.type
_entity_poly.pdbx_seq_one_letter_code
_entity_poly.pdbx_strand_id
1 'polypeptide(L)' 'MSPTVAPLPSHFKKVEPSRVAVGLSGGVDSAVTALLLKQEGYEVEGIFMKNWDEDDDSEYCTAIQDFEDAQRV' A
#
# COMPACT_ATOMS: atom_id res chain seq x y z
N MET A 1 16.45 -18.37 -7.61
CA MET A 1 15.95 -19.34 -6.62
C MET A 1 14.71 -18.71 -6.00
N SER A 2 13.52 -19.16 -6.37
CA SER A 2 12.26 -18.62 -5.83
C SER A 2 12.21 -18.97 -4.34
N PRO A 3 11.89 -18.03 -3.44
CA PRO A 3 11.62 -18.39 -2.05
C PRO A 3 10.41 -19.33 -2.07
N THR A 4 10.56 -20.52 -1.50
CA THR A 4 9.45 -21.46 -1.35
C THR A 4 8.54 -20.90 -0.26
N VAL A 5 7.49 -20.18 -0.66
CA VAL A 5 6.39 -19.79 0.23
C VAL A 5 5.73 -21.08 0.72
N ALA A 6 5.62 -21.24 2.04
CA ALA A 6 4.92 -22.38 2.62
C ALA A 6 3.49 -22.45 2.08
N PRO A 7 2.98 -23.64 1.71
CA PRO A 7 1.63 -23.76 1.17
C PRO A 7 0.61 -23.24 2.18
N LEU A 8 -0.28 -22.36 1.71
CA LEU A 8 -1.32 -21.75 2.53
C LEU A 8 -2.24 -22.84 3.14
N PRO A 9 -2.67 -22.71 4.40
CA PRO A 9 -3.61 -23.64 5.03
C PRO A 9 -4.87 -23.82 4.18
N SER A 10 -5.45 -25.02 4.18
CA SER A 10 -6.60 -25.45 3.36
C SER A 10 -7.88 -24.59 3.48
N HIS A 11 -7.94 -23.67 4.44
CA HIS A 11 -9.04 -22.74 4.66
C HIS A 11 -8.85 -21.37 3.99
N PHE A 12 -7.66 -21.08 3.46
CA PHE A 12 -7.42 -19.85 2.70
C PHE A 12 -7.90 -20.03 1.26
N LYS A 13 -9.02 -19.39 0.94
CA LYS A 13 -9.51 -19.29 -0.44
C LYS A 13 -8.51 -18.46 -1.24
N LYS A 14 -7.93 -19.04 -2.28
CA LYS A 14 -7.19 -18.28 -3.29
C LYS A 14 -8.15 -17.26 -3.89
N VAL A 15 -7.86 -15.98 -3.69
CA VAL A 15 -8.64 -14.90 -4.32
C VAL A 15 -8.20 -14.85 -5.77
N GLU A 16 -9.14 -15.05 -6.69
CA GLU A 16 -8.88 -14.81 -8.11
C GLU A 16 -8.52 -13.33 -8.31
N PRO A 17 -7.57 -13.00 -9.18
CA PRO A 17 -7.07 -11.63 -9.33
C PRO A 17 -8.24 -10.67 -9.54
N SER A 18 -8.45 -9.82 -8.54
CA SER A 18 -9.51 -8.84 -8.44
C SER A 18 -8.93 -7.45 -8.24
N ARG A 19 -9.77 -6.42 -8.32
CA ARG A 19 -9.36 -5.05 -8.02
C ARG A 19 -9.21 -4.86 -6.51
N VAL A 20 -8.08 -4.30 -6.07
CA VAL A 20 -7.72 -4.11 -4.66
C VAL A 20 -7.28 -2.67 -4.44
N ALA A 21 -7.93 -2.01 -3.48
CA ALA A 21 -7.49 -0.71 -2.99
C ALA A 21 -6.47 -0.89 -1.86
N VAL A 22 -5.33 -0.21 -1.96
CA VAL A 22 -4.26 -0.22 -0.94
C VAL A 22 -4.10 1.19 -0.38
N GLY A 23 -4.19 1.32 0.94
CA GLY A 23 -3.84 2.56 1.63
C GLY A 23 -2.34 2.82 1.52
N LEU A 24 -1.94 3.83 0.75
CA LEU A 24 -0.55 4.28 0.65
C LEU A 24 -0.35 5.44 1.62
N SER A 25 0.59 5.29 2.55
CA SER A 25 0.86 6.30 3.59
C SER A 25 2.14 7.10 3.35
N GLY A 26 2.86 6.84 2.24
CA GLY A 26 4.24 7.30 2.03
C GLY A 26 5.31 6.39 2.66
N GLY A 27 4.90 5.40 3.47
CA GLY A 27 5.79 4.45 4.12
C GLY A 27 6.08 3.18 3.29
N VAL A 28 7.22 2.55 3.59
CA VAL A 28 7.72 1.35 2.87
C VAL A 28 6.78 0.15 2.95
N ASP A 29 6.09 -0.07 4.07
CA ASP A 29 5.23 -1.24 4.26
C ASP A 29 4.07 -1.25 3.26
N SER A 30 3.44 -0.09 3.08
CA SER A 30 2.33 0.09 2.13
C SER A 30 2.79 -0.04 0.68
N ALA A 31 3.99 0.47 0.36
CA ALA A 31 4.59 0.34 -0.97
C ALA A 31 4.94 -1.11 -1.32
N VAL A 32 5.55 -1.84 -0.38
CA VAL A 32 5.88 -3.27 -0.57
C VAL A 32 4.60 -4.10 -0.67
N THR A 33 3.56 -3.77 0.11
CA THR A 33 2.25 -4.43 0.00
C THR A 33 1.64 -4.26 -1.39
N ALA A 34 1.61 -3.03 -1.93
CA ALA A 34 1.12 -2.75 -3.27
C ALA A 34 1.93 -3.48 -4.35
N LEU A 35 3.27 -3.51 -4.20
CA LEU A 35 4.17 -4.23 -5.10
C LEU A 35 3.89 -5.72 -5.12
N LEU A 36 3.74 -6.36 -3.96
CA LEU A 36 3.48 -7.80 -3.86
C LEU A 36 2.13 -8.16 -4.49
N LEU A 37 1.08 -7.38 -4.23
CA LEU A 37 -0.24 -7.60 -4.84
C LEU A 37 -0.17 -7.43 -6.38
N LYS A 38 0.57 -6.44 -6.88
CA LYS A 38 0.77 -6.26 -8.32
C LYS A 38 1.55 -7.43 -8.95
N GLN A 39 2.57 -7.96 -8.25
CA GLN A 39 3.35 -9.12 -8.71
C GLN A 39 2.52 -10.42 -8.74
N GLU A 40 1.57 -10.57 -7.82
CA GLU A 40 0.61 -11.68 -7.79
C GLU A 40 -0.54 -11.51 -8.80
N GLY A 41 -0.57 -10.41 -9.56
CA GLY A 41 -1.49 -10.20 -10.69
C GLY A 41 -2.80 -9.49 -10.34
N TYR A 42 -2.90 -8.86 -9.16
CA TYR A 42 -4.07 -8.05 -8.81
C TYR A 42 -4.06 -6.69 -9.54
N GLU A 43 -5.25 -6.15 -9.80
CA GLU A 43 -5.41 -4.76 -10.23
C GLU A 43 -5.38 -3.86 -8.99
N VAL A 44 -4.24 -3.20 -8.74
CA VAL A 44 -4.01 -2.43 -7.51
C VAL A 44 -4.27 -0.94 -7.73
N GLU A 45 -5.06 -0.34 -6.85
CA GLU A 45 -5.28 1.11 -6.77
C GLU A 45 -4.75 1.66 -5.44
N GLY A 46 -3.93 2.70 -5.50
CA GLY A 46 -3.43 3.40 -4.32
C GLY A 46 -4.44 4.43 -3.80
N ILE A 47 -4.68 4.44 -2.50
CA ILE A 47 -5.48 5.46 -1.81
C ILE A 47 -4.61 6.12 -0.75
N PHE A 48 -4.42 7.44 -0.85
CA PHE A 48 -3.85 8.24 0.24
C PHE A 48 -4.98 8.88 1.03
N MET A 49 -4.89 8.85 2.36
CA MET A 49 -5.90 9.44 3.23
C MET A 49 -5.26 10.52 4.11
N LYS A 50 -5.70 11.77 3.94
CA LYS A 50 -5.44 12.85 4.90
C LYS A 50 -6.54 12.80 5.97
N ASN A 51 -6.22 12.27 7.14
CA ASN A 51 -7.19 12.05 8.22
C ASN A 51 -7.16 13.15 9.30
N TRP A 52 -6.14 14.00 9.29
CA TRP A 52 -5.98 15.12 10.23
C TRP A 52 -5.67 16.39 9.45
N ASP A 53 -6.38 17.47 9.80
CA ASP A 53 -5.97 18.81 9.40
C ASP A 53 -4.90 19.27 10.38
N GLU A 54 -3.65 19.22 9.93
CA GLU A 54 -2.52 19.92 10.55
C GLU A 54 -2.72 21.43 10.33
N ASP A 55 -3.68 22.04 11.04
CA ASP A 55 -3.75 23.50 11.26
C ASP A 55 -2.75 23.94 12.35
N ASP A 56 -1.73 23.12 12.63
CA ASP A 56 -0.66 23.49 13.54
C ASP A 56 0.31 24.41 12.78
N ASP A 57 0.53 25.60 13.33
CA ASP A 57 1.40 26.71 12.91
C ASP A 57 2.90 26.35 12.67
N SER A 58 3.21 25.09 12.34
CA SER A 58 4.54 24.64 11.95
C SER A 58 4.71 24.79 10.43
N GLU A 59 5.84 25.37 10.03
CA GLU A 59 6.22 25.64 8.63
C GLU A 59 6.42 24.35 7.79
N TYR A 60 6.18 23.17 8.38
CA TYR A 60 6.49 21.87 7.81
C TYR A 60 5.26 20.94 7.88
N CYS A 61 4.45 20.93 6.82
CA CYS A 61 3.33 20.01 6.71
C CYS A 61 3.85 18.61 6.33
N THR A 62 3.87 17.71 7.30
CA THR A 62 4.30 16.32 7.12
C THR A 62 3.41 15.57 6.15
N ALA A 63 2.11 15.88 6.13
CA ALA A 63 1.15 15.26 5.22
C ALA A 63 1.44 15.53 3.72
N ILE A 64 2.08 16.65 3.37
CA ILE A 64 2.47 16.92 1.98
C ILE A 64 3.60 15.99 1.56
N GLN A 65 4.61 15.82 2.42
CA GLN A 65 5.74 14.92 2.15
C GLN A 65 5.27 13.47 2.03
N ASP A 66 4.41 13.02 2.94
CA ASP A 66 3.83 11.68 2.91
C ASP A 66 2.99 11.44 1.64
N PHE A 67 2.28 12.47 1.17
CA PHE A 67 1.52 12.42 -0.08
C PHE A 67 2.45 12.32 -1.30
N GLU A 68 3.52 13.11 -1.36
CA GLU A 68 4.51 13.02 -2.44
C GLU A 68 5.15 11.64 -2.50
N ASP A 69 5.50 11.07 -1.35
CA ASP A 69 6.10 9.75 -1.28
C ASP A 69 5.09 8.65 -1.67
N ALA A 70 3.82 8.78 -1.28
CA ALA A 70 2.75 7.90 -1.75
C ALA A 70 2.52 7.98 -3.27
N GLN A 71 2.69 9.15 -3.88
CA GLN A 71 2.56 9.33 -5.34
C GLN A 71 3.73 8.73 -6.13
N ARG A 72 4.91 8.58 -5.52
CA ARG A 72 6.12 8.03 -6.19
C ARG A 72 6.10 6.50 -6.28
N VAL A 73 5.22 5.83 -5.53
CA VAL A 73 5.04 4.37 -5.49
C VAL A 73 4.29 3.87 -6.73
#